data_AF-A0A8J6UD13-F1
#
_entry.id   AF-A0A8J6UD13-F1
#
_cell.length_a   1.000
_cell.length_b   1.000
_cell.length_c   1.000
_cell.angle_alpha   90.00
_cell.angle_beta   90.00
_cell.angle_gamma   90.00
#
_symmetry.space_group_name_H-M   'P 1'
#
loop_
_entity.id
_entity.type
_entity.pdbx_description
1 polymer ?
#
loop_
_entity_poly.entity_id
_entity_poly.type
_entity_poly.pdbx_seq_one_letter_code
_entity_poly.pdbx_strand_id
1 'polypeptide(L)'
;MSVAIPVTTPPAASPQLPTLWELGTDLQAETSWIARLSERLDTEDDDERALAIADLEESLALEDNKREAFLRKADATCWVIERLRAEANYHSSQSKRFSALAKREDNRADALESTLIHLLSRLDPSATAHNLLDHRLTSRTTEAIEIDDAGLLPPDLLTTQTTTTPNKTSIKARIRSVISSAISGLPKPEAAHLAFSLSATAVPGARLIKRRHWSIT
;
A
#
# COMPACT_ATOMS: atom_id res chain seq x y z
N MET A 1 -21.59 31.25 23.89
CA MET A 1 -21.05 30.61 25.10
C MET A 1 -20.02 29.59 24.66
N SER A 2 -18.74 29.93 24.77
CA SER A 2 -17.64 29.07 24.31
C SER A 2 -17.31 28.05 25.39
N VAL A 3 -17.55 26.77 25.09
CA VAL A 3 -17.16 25.67 25.97
C VAL A 3 -15.68 25.38 25.72
N ALA A 4 -14.83 25.83 26.63
CA ALA A 4 -13.42 25.47 26.63
C ALA A 4 -13.29 23.98 27.00
N ILE A 5 -12.82 23.17 26.05
CA ILE A 5 -12.41 21.79 26.32
C ILE A 5 -11.12 21.90 27.15
N PRO A 6 -11.07 21.40 28.39
CA PRO A 6 -9.82 21.38 29.14
C PRO A 6 -8.85 20.45 28.40
N VAL A 7 -7.79 21.04 27.85
CA VAL A 7 -6.61 20.29 27.39
C VAL A 7 -5.98 19.72 28.65
N THR A 8 -6.30 18.47 28.96
CA THR A 8 -5.65 17.70 30.01
C THR A 8 -4.13 17.80 29.83
N THR A 9 -3.48 18.40 30.80
CA THR A 9 -2.02 18.46 30.92
C THR A 9 -1.46 17.05 30.74
N PRO A 10 -0.49 16.80 29.85
CA PRO A 10 0.11 15.47 29.74
C PRO A 10 0.69 15.07 31.11
N PRO A 11 0.49 13.83 31.56
CA PRO A 11 1.05 13.37 32.83
C PRO A 11 2.57 13.57 32.84
N ALA A 12 3.11 13.91 34.01
CA ALA A 12 4.53 14.10 34.25
C ALA A 12 5.36 13.00 33.57
N ALA A 13 6.51 13.37 33.00
CA ALA A 13 7.33 12.51 32.15
C ALA A 13 7.66 11.18 32.85
N SER A 14 6.85 10.16 32.58
CA SER A 14 7.15 8.78 32.91
C SER A 14 8.47 8.38 32.24
N PRO A 15 9.27 7.49 32.85
CA PRO A 15 10.46 6.97 32.19
C PRO A 15 10.08 6.43 30.80
N GLN A 16 10.84 6.83 29.79
CA GLN A 16 10.62 6.37 28.41
C GLN A 16 10.75 4.85 28.37
N LEU A 17 9.67 4.17 27.99
CA LEU A 17 9.70 2.72 27.77
C LEU A 17 10.53 2.42 26.51
N PRO A 18 11.29 1.30 26.49
CA PRO A 18 12.17 0.95 25.38
C PRO A 18 11.37 0.80 24.09
N THR A 19 11.89 1.30 22.98
CA THR A 19 11.23 1.24 21.66
C THR A 19 11.17 -0.18 21.10
N LEU A 20 10.29 -0.44 20.12
CA LEU A 20 10.25 -1.77 19.46
C LEU A 20 11.59 -2.08 18.77
N TRP A 21 12.26 -1.05 18.27
CA TRP A 21 13.59 -1.17 17.68
C TRP A 21 14.63 -1.56 18.73
N GLU A 22 14.68 -0.84 19.87
CA GLU A 22 15.59 -1.15 20.98
C GLU A 22 15.40 -2.58 21.51
N LEU A 23 14.15 -3.01 21.74
CA LEU A 23 13.86 -4.37 22.17
C LEU A 23 14.34 -5.42 21.14
N GLY A 24 14.20 -5.12 19.85
CA GLY A 24 14.67 -5.99 18.78
C GLY A 24 16.20 -6.08 18.72
N THR A 25 16.90 -4.96 18.89
CA THR A 25 18.37 -4.94 18.92
C THR A 25 18.91 -5.66 20.14
N ASP A 26 18.28 -5.47 21.29
CA ASP A 26 18.70 -6.10 22.55
C ASP A 26 18.48 -7.62 22.53
N LEU A 27 17.37 -8.07 21.95
CA LEU A 27 17.08 -9.48 21.73
C LEU A 27 18.10 -10.14 20.80
N GLN A 28 18.45 -9.46 19.69
CA GLN A 28 19.46 -9.95 18.76
C GLN A 28 20.86 -10.00 19.40
N ALA A 29 21.21 -9.00 20.22
CA ALA A 29 22.47 -8.98 20.95
C ALA A 29 22.56 -10.16 21.93
N GLU A 30 21.50 -10.42 22.69
CA GLU A 30 21.43 -11.57 23.62
C GLU A 30 21.52 -12.91 22.88
N THR A 31 20.79 -13.06 21.77
CA THR A 31 20.85 -14.27 20.93
C THR A 31 22.27 -14.53 20.44
N SER A 32 22.98 -13.46 20.04
CA SER A 32 24.36 -13.54 19.58
C SER A 32 25.32 -13.86 20.73
N TRP A 33 25.02 -13.39 21.94
CA TRP A 33 25.80 -13.68 23.14
C TRP A 33 25.67 -15.15 23.56
N ILE A 34 24.45 -15.70 23.57
CA ILE A 34 24.20 -17.13 23.82
C ILE A 34 24.99 -18.00 22.84
N ALA A 35 25.04 -17.63 21.56
CA ALA A 35 25.84 -18.36 20.57
C ALA A 35 27.33 -18.39 20.94
N ARG A 36 27.91 -17.27 21.37
CA ARG A 36 29.31 -17.23 21.86
C ARG A 36 29.51 -18.01 23.15
N LEU A 37 28.54 -17.97 24.07
CA LEU A 37 28.62 -18.77 25.29
C LEU A 37 28.62 -20.27 24.99
N SER A 38 27.88 -20.70 23.97
CA SER A 38 27.85 -22.12 23.58
C SER A 38 29.21 -22.64 23.08
N GLU A 39 30.04 -21.78 22.50
CA GLU A 39 31.42 -22.14 22.08
C GLU A 39 32.31 -22.49 23.28
N ARG A 40 32.02 -21.97 24.48
CA ARG A 40 32.77 -22.30 25.71
C ARG A 40 32.49 -23.71 26.22
N LEU A 41 31.46 -24.39 25.70
CA LEU A 41 31.13 -25.76 26.10
C LEU A 41 32.11 -26.80 25.54
N ASP A 42 32.93 -26.43 24.54
CA ASP A 42 33.92 -27.32 23.90
C ASP A 42 35.21 -27.51 24.74
N THR A 43 35.23 -27.06 26.01
CA THR A 43 36.36 -27.26 26.93
C THR A 43 36.39 -28.70 27.49
N GLU A 44 37.61 -29.23 27.67
CA GLU A 44 37.86 -30.55 28.28
C GLU A 44 37.81 -30.51 29.82
N ASP A 45 37.77 -29.31 30.42
CA ASP A 45 37.67 -29.11 31.87
C ASP A 45 36.20 -29.13 32.35
N ASP A 46 35.88 -30.06 33.23
CA ASP A 46 34.53 -30.25 33.78
C ASP A 46 34.04 -29.07 34.62
N ASP A 47 34.93 -28.38 35.33
CA ASP A 47 34.58 -27.22 36.18
C ASP A 47 34.31 -25.98 35.32
N GLU A 48 35.14 -25.76 34.29
CA GLU A 48 34.91 -24.68 33.31
C GLU A 48 33.64 -24.90 32.51
N ARG A 49 33.35 -26.16 32.15
CA ARG A 49 32.11 -26.53 31.46
C ARG A 49 30.88 -26.28 32.34
N ALA A 50 30.94 -26.57 33.65
CA ALA A 50 29.87 -26.29 34.59
C ALA A 50 29.59 -24.78 34.72
N LEU A 51 30.63 -23.94 34.77
CA LEU A 51 30.49 -22.48 34.77
C LEU A 51 29.89 -21.95 33.46
N ALA A 52 30.33 -22.47 32.31
CA ALA A 52 29.78 -22.09 31.02
C ALA A 52 28.29 -22.44 30.88
N ILE A 53 27.86 -23.58 31.44
CA ILE A 53 26.44 -23.96 31.51
C ILE A 53 25.66 -22.96 32.38
N ALA A 54 26.16 -22.59 33.55
CA ALA A 54 25.49 -21.63 34.43
C ALA A 54 25.30 -20.25 33.76
N ASP A 55 26.36 -19.72 33.13
CA ASP A 55 26.31 -18.46 32.38
C ASP A 55 25.30 -18.52 31.21
N LEU A 56 25.20 -19.69 30.56
CA LEU A 56 24.29 -19.92 29.46
C LEU A 56 22.83 -20.01 29.94
N GLU A 57 22.57 -20.68 31.06
CA GLU A 57 21.23 -20.72 31.68
C GLU A 57 20.75 -19.33 32.12
N GLU A 58 21.64 -18.49 32.68
CA GLU A 58 21.31 -17.10 33.00
C GLU A 58 20.97 -16.30 31.75
N SER A 59 21.80 -16.41 30.71
CA SER A 59 21.58 -15.69 29.44
C SER A 59 20.30 -16.15 28.73
N LEU A 60 19.96 -17.45 28.79
CA LEU A 60 18.69 -17.98 28.28
C LEU A 60 17.48 -17.38 29.01
N ALA A 61 17.56 -17.23 30.34
CA ALA A 61 16.48 -16.60 31.10
C ALA A 61 16.32 -15.10 30.74
N LEU A 62 17.42 -14.39 30.48
CA LEU A 62 17.38 -13.01 30.00
C LEU A 62 16.80 -12.90 28.59
N GLU A 63 17.16 -13.82 27.70
CA GLU A 63 16.63 -13.89 26.33
C GLU A 63 15.12 -14.10 26.31
N ASP A 64 14.60 -15.02 27.13
CA ASP A 64 13.16 -15.29 27.20
C ASP A 64 12.37 -14.04 27.64
N ASN A 65 12.85 -13.35 28.68
CA ASN A 65 12.26 -12.08 29.13
C ASN A 65 12.28 -11.00 28.05
N LYS A 66 13.41 -10.85 27.34
CA LYS A 66 13.55 -9.88 26.23
C LYS A 66 12.64 -10.24 25.06
N ARG A 67 12.53 -11.54 24.73
CA ARG A 67 11.68 -12.07 23.67
C ARG A 67 10.21 -11.80 23.98
N GLU A 68 9.78 -12.08 25.20
CA GLU A 68 8.41 -11.81 25.64
C GLU A 68 8.08 -10.32 25.57
N ALA A 69 9.00 -9.45 26.04
CA ALA A 69 8.82 -8.00 25.96
C ALA A 69 8.70 -7.52 24.50
N PHE A 70 9.55 -8.02 23.61
CA PHE A 70 9.49 -7.72 22.18
C PHE A 70 8.16 -8.17 21.56
N LEU A 71 7.76 -9.42 21.79
CA LEU A 71 6.52 -9.99 21.23
C LEU A 71 5.28 -9.25 21.71
N ARG A 72 5.21 -8.93 23.02
CA ARG A 72 4.11 -8.15 23.59
C ARG A 72 4.01 -6.76 22.96
N LYS A 73 5.15 -6.09 22.73
CA LYS A 73 5.15 -4.77 22.08
C LYS A 73 4.83 -4.86 20.58
N ALA A 74 5.29 -5.89 19.89
CA ALA A 74 4.96 -6.15 18.50
C ALA A 74 3.45 -6.38 18.33
N ASP A 75 2.84 -7.18 19.21
CA ASP A 75 1.40 -7.45 19.23
C ASP A 75 0.58 -6.17 19.49
N ALA A 76 0.97 -5.39 20.50
CA ALA A 76 0.36 -4.08 20.75
C ALA A 76 0.47 -3.13 19.52
N THR A 77 1.58 -3.21 18.79
CA THR A 77 1.78 -2.44 17.55
C THR A 77 0.85 -2.94 16.44
N CYS A 78 0.67 -4.26 16.29
CA CYS A 78 -0.29 -4.85 15.36
C CYS A 78 -1.71 -4.35 15.62
N TRP A 79 -2.14 -4.31 16.88
CA TRP A 79 -3.44 -3.76 17.26
C TRP A 79 -3.63 -2.30 16.81
N VAL A 80 -2.61 -1.44 17.01
CA VAL A 80 -2.67 -0.03 16.56
C VAL A 80 -2.79 0.03 15.03
N ILE A 81 -2.04 -0.81 14.31
CA ILE A 81 -2.09 -0.86 12.83
C ILE A 81 -3.50 -1.25 12.36
N GLU A 82 -4.10 -2.28 12.96
CA GLU A 82 -5.45 -2.72 12.61
C GLU A 82 -6.49 -1.63 12.86
N ARG A 83 -6.40 -0.97 14.02
CA ARG A 83 -7.27 0.15 14.36
C ARG A 83 -7.17 1.28 13.32
N LEU A 84 -5.97 1.71 12.98
CA LEU A 84 -5.75 2.78 12.00
C LEU A 84 -6.29 2.38 10.61
N ARG A 85 -6.13 1.11 10.21
CA ARG A 85 -6.70 0.59 8.97
C ARG A 85 -8.22 0.58 8.99
N ALA A 86 -8.83 0.21 10.11
CA ALA A 86 -10.28 0.24 10.29
C ALA A 86 -10.82 1.69 10.22
N GLU A 87 -10.16 2.64 10.87
CA GLU A 87 -10.50 4.07 10.82
C GLU A 87 -10.38 4.63 9.38
N ALA A 88 -9.31 4.29 8.66
CA ALA A 88 -9.15 4.69 7.26
C ALA A 88 -10.26 4.14 6.36
N ASN A 89 -10.64 2.86 6.56
CA ASN A 89 -11.75 2.25 5.82
C ASN A 89 -13.09 2.94 6.14
N TYR A 90 -13.33 3.27 7.42
CA TYR A 90 -14.51 4.02 7.83
C TYR A 90 -14.57 5.38 7.13
N HIS A 91 -13.49 6.16 7.15
CA HIS A 91 -13.44 7.47 6.47
C HIS A 91 -13.64 7.34 4.96
N SER A 92 -13.02 6.34 4.32
CA SER A 92 -13.23 6.05 2.89
C SER A 92 -14.70 5.73 2.58
N SER A 93 -15.37 4.97 3.44
CA SER A 93 -16.79 4.66 3.30
C SER A 93 -17.67 5.91 3.43
N GLN A 94 -17.37 6.80 4.39
CA GLN A 94 -18.12 8.05 4.55
C GLN A 94 -17.91 8.98 3.36
N SER A 95 -16.67 9.12 2.88
CA SER A 95 -16.37 9.91 1.67
C SER A 95 -17.22 9.46 0.48
N LYS A 96 -17.29 8.15 0.21
CA LYS A 96 -18.13 7.59 -0.86
C LYS A 96 -19.61 7.92 -0.67
N ARG A 97 -20.12 7.89 0.57
CA ARG A 97 -21.51 8.24 0.87
C ARG A 97 -21.80 9.72 0.57
N PHE A 98 -20.90 10.62 0.98
CA PHE A 98 -21.05 12.04 0.70
C PHE A 98 -20.94 12.34 -0.81
N SER A 99 -20.03 11.70 -1.53
CA SER A 99 -19.95 11.81 -2.99
C SER A 99 -21.22 11.32 -3.67
N ALA A 100 -21.83 10.23 -3.18
CA ALA A 100 -23.08 9.73 -3.72
C ALA A 100 -24.27 10.67 -3.43
N LEU A 101 -24.29 11.30 -2.24
CA LEU A 101 -25.30 12.30 -1.89
C LEU A 101 -25.19 13.55 -2.77
N ALA A 102 -23.99 14.10 -2.92
CA ALA A 102 -23.73 15.24 -3.80
C ALA A 102 -24.16 14.93 -5.24
N LYS A 103 -23.77 13.76 -5.77
CA LYS A 103 -24.20 13.32 -7.10
C LYS A 103 -25.72 13.21 -7.24
N ARG A 104 -26.43 12.77 -6.19
CA ARG A 104 -27.90 12.71 -6.19
C ARG A 104 -28.51 14.11 -6.24
N GLU A 105 -27.92 15.08 -5.55
CA GLU A 105 -28.38 16.47 -5.55
C GLU A 105 -28.14 17.13 -6.91
N ASP A 106 -26.96 16.96 -7.51
CA ASP A 106 -26.66 17.39 -8.88
C ASP A 106 -27.68 16.80 -9.86
N ASN A 107 -27.89 15.48 -9.84
CA ASN A 107 -28.86 14.85 -10.75
C ASN A 107 -30.29 15.40 -10.60
N ARG A 108 -30.69 15.79 -9.38
CA ARG A 108 -32.00 16.42 -9.14
C ARG A 108 -32.05 17.84 -9.69
N ALA A 109 -30.95 18.58 -9.58
CA ALA A 109 -30.82 19.91 -10.18
C ALA A 109 -30.87 19.81 -11.71
N ASP A 110 -30.09 18.91 -12.32
CA ASP A 110 -30.08 18.68 -13.78
C ASP A 110 -31.47 18.33 -14.32
N ALA A 111 -32.25 17.51 -13.60
CA ALA A 111 -33.62 17.17 -13.99
C ALA A 111 -34.56 18.39 -13.97
N LEU A 112 -34.42 19.26 -12.97
CA LEU A 112 -35.18 20.51 -12.89
C LEU A 112 -34.74 21.50 -13.97
N GLU A 113 -33.43 21.63 -14.19
CA GLU A 113 -32.85 22.46 -15.24
C GLU A 113 -33.34 22.02 -16.62
N SER A 114 -33.29 20.71 -16.92
CA SER A 114 -33.80 20.15 -18.18
C SER A 114 -35.28 20.47 -18.39
N THR A 115 -36.09 20.35 -17.32
CA THR A 115 -37.52 20.71 -17.38
C THR A 115 -37.72 22.20 -17.63
N LEU A 116 -36.94 23.07 -16.96
CA LEU A 116 -37.00 24.52 -17.12
C LEU A 116 -36.60 24.94 -18.54
N ILE A 117 -35.47 24.43 -19.04
CA ILE A 117 -34.99 24.68 -20.40
C ILE A 117 -36.03 24.21 -21.42
N HIS A 118 -36.60 23.01 -21.24
CA HIS A 118 -37.63 22.50 -22.13
C HIS A 118 -38.85 23.44 -22.24
N LEU A 119 -39.32 23.97 -21.12
CA LEU A 119 -40.46 24.90 -21.09
C LEU A 119 -40.10 26.27 -21.71
N LEU A 120 -38.91 26.81 -21.40
CA LEU A 120 -38.45 28.08 -21.95
C LEU A 120 -38.25 27.99 -23.47
N SER A 121 -37.64 26.92 -23.96
CA SER A 121 -37.48 26.66 -25.40
C SER A 121 -38.80 26.48 -26.13
N ARG A 122 -39.85 25.98 -25.46
CA ARG A 122 -41.20 25.90 -26.05
C ARG A 122 -41.87 27.28 -26.18
N LEU A 123 -41.58 28.20 -25.26
CA LEU A 123 -42.13 29.56 -25.27
C LEU A 123 -41.39 30.47 -26.25
N ASP A 124 -40.06 30.38 -26.29
CA ASP A 124 -39.21 31.10 -27.24
C ASP A 124 -38.12 30.19 -27.80
N PRO A 125 -38.37 29.51 -28.93
CA PRO A 125 -37.43 28.55 -29.52
C PRO A 125 -36.20 29.22 -30.16
N SER A 126 -36.20 30.54 -30.32
CA SER A 126 -35.12 31.30 -30.96
C SER A 126 -34.16 31.94 -29.95
N ALA A 127 -34.55 32.01 -28.67
CA ALA A 127 -33.76 32.63 -27.62
C ALA A 127 -32.50 31.82 -27.30
N THR A 128 -31.36 32.51 -27.32
CA THR A 128 -30.06 31.97 -26.87
C THR A 128 -29.75 32.34 -25.42
N ALA A 129 -30.59 33.19 -24.80
CA ALA A 129 -30.50 33.54 -23.40
C ALA A 129 -31.88 33.91 -22.84
N HIS A 130 -32.12 33.56 -21.57
CA HIS A 130 -33.31 33.95 -20.82
C HIS A 130 -32.90 34.72 -19.57
N ASN A 131 -33.44 35.93 -19.40
CA ASN A 131 -33.30 36.71 -18.18
C ASN A 131 -34.53 36.47 -17.31
N LEU A 132 -34.34 35.82 -16.17
CA LEU A 132 -35.32 35.67 -15.11
C LEU A 132 -35.19 36.84 -14.12
N LEU A 133 -36.01 36.86 -13.08
CA LEU A 133 -36.02 37.94 -12.07
C LEU A 133 -34.65 38.12 -11.41
N ASP A 134 -34.08 37.02 -10.91
CA ASP A 134 -32.80 37.04 -10.18
C ASP A 134 -31.67 36.30 -10.91
N HIS A 135 -31.97 35.59 -11.99
CA HIS A 135 -31.06 34.63 -12.63
C HIS A 135 -31.02 34.82 -14.15
N ARG A 136 -29.87 34.53 -14.76
CA ARG A 136 -29.70 34.56 -16.21
C ARG A 136 -29.24 33.21 -16.71
N LEU A 137 -30.01 32.65 -17.64
CA LEU A 137 -29.66 31.42 -18.37
C LEU A 137 -29.09 31.81 -19.73
N THR A 138 -28.00 31.16 -20.12
CA THR A 138 -27.37 31.34 -21.42
C THR A 138 -27.10 29.97 -22.01
N SER A 139 -27.49 29.76 -23.26
CA SER A 139 -27.11 28.55 -23.97
C SER A 139 -25.68 28.71 -24.51
N ARG A 140 -24.94 27.60 -24.50
CA ARG A 140 -23.68 27.46 -25.21
C ARG A 140 -23.83 26.29 -26.16
N THR A 141 -23.50 26.50 -27.42
CA THR A 141 -23.40 25.41 -28.39
C THR A 141 -22.06 24.71 -28.22
N THR A 142 -22.11 23.38 -28.21
CA THR A 142 -20.92 22.52 -28.32
C THR A 142 -21.07 21.69 -29.57
N GLU A 143 -20.09 21.79 -30.47
CA GLU A 143 -20.06 21.02 -31.70
C GLU A 143 -19.31 19.70 -31.44
N ALA A 144 -19.92 18.59 -31.83
CA ALA A 144 -19.31 17.28 -31.82
C ALA A 144 -19.37 16.70 -33.24
N ILE A 145 -18.27 16.09 -33.69
CA ILE A 145 -18.18 15.45 -35.00
C ILE A 145 -18.34 13.95 -34.77
N GLU A 146 -19.44 13.39 -35.25
CA GLU A 146 -19.63 11.95 -35.33
C GLU A 146 -18.93 11.43 -36.59
N ILE A 147 -18.08 10.40 -36.43
CA ILE A 147 -17.35 9.76 -37.53
C ILE A 147 -18.01 8.41 -37.78
N ASP A 148 -18.80 8.30 -38.84
CA ASP A 148 -19.51 7.06 -39.20
C ASP A 148 -18.57 5.98 -39.74
N ASP A 149 -17.60 6.37 -40.57
CA ASP A 149 -16.58 5.48 -41.13
C ASP A 149 -15.23 6.19 -41.24
N ALA A 150 -14.31 5.81 -40.35
CA ALA A 150 -12.96 6.36 -40.31
C ALA A 150 -12.10 5.98 -41.53
N GLY A 151 -12.46 4.94 -42.29
CA GLY A 151 -11.71 4.48 -43.46
C GLY A 151 -11.91 5.34 -44.72
N LEU A 152 -13.01 6.11 -44.77
CA LEU A 152 -13.31 7.06 -45.84
C LEU A 152 -12.75 8.45 -45.57
N LEU A 153 -12.20 8.69 -44.37
CA LEU A 153 -11.60 9.96 -44.03
C LEU A 153 -10.31 10.18 -44.82
N PRO A 154 -10.14 11.37 -45.41
CA PRO A 154 -8.89 11.77 -46.03
C PRO A 154 -7.69 11.59 -45.08
N PRO A 155 -6.53 11.11 -45.57
CA PRO A 155 -5.38 10.78 -44.73
C PRO A 155 -4.74 12.00 -44.04
N ASP A 156 -5.02 13.22 -44.52
CA ASP A 156 -4.66 14.50 -43.90
C ASP A 156 -5.47 14.82 -42.64
N LEU A 157 -6.64 14.19 -42.46
CA LEU A 157 -7.48 14.33 -41.26
C LEU A 157 -7.29 13.18 -40.25
N LEU A 158 -6.43 12.20 -40.57
CA LEU A 158 -6.12 11.08 -39.69
C LEU A 158 -4.85 11.35 -38.89
N THR A 159 -4.94 11.27 -37.57
CA THR A 159 -3.76 11.30 -36.70
C THR A 159 -3.41 9.89 -36.25
N THR A 160 -2.24 9.38 -36.63
CA THR A 160 -1.77 8.07 -36.18
C THR A 160 -1.07 8.19 -34.82
N GLN A 161 -1.70 7.65 -33.76
CA GLN A 161 -1.02 7.42 -32.48
C GLN A 161 -0.54 5.97 -32.39
N THR A 162 0.78 5.75 -32.50
CA THR A 162 1.40 4.45 -32.22
C THR A 162 1.86 4.40 -30.76
N THR A 163 1.06 3.77 -29.89
CA THR A 163 1.46 3.54 -28.50
C THR A 163 2.16 2.19 -28.38
N THR A 164 3.48 2.21 -28.16
CA THR A 164 4.25 1.01 -27.80
C THR A 164 4.35 0.91 -26.28
N THR A 165 3.71 -0.11 -25.68
CA THR A 165 3.79 -0.38 -24.24
C THR A 165 4.52 -1.69 -23.95
N PRO A 166 5.34 -1.77 -22.88
CA PRO A 166 6.01 -3.01 -22.52
C PRO A 166 5.02 -4.09 -22.10
N ASN A 167 5.08 -5.26 -22.73
CA ASN A 167 4.27 -6.41 -22.34
C ASN A 167 4.86 -7.09 -21.09
N LYS A 168 4.45 -6.59 -19.92
CA LYS A 168 4.89 -7.09 -18.60
C LYS A 168 4.59 -8.58 -18.40
N THR A 169 3.51 -9.08 -18.99
CA THR A 169 3.10 -10.50 -18.89
C THR A 169 4.11 -11.40 -19.60
N SER A 170 4.45 -11.07 -20.86
CA SER A 170 5.43 -11.84 -21.63
C SER A 170 6.84 -11.74 -21.05
N ILE A 171 7.25 -10.56 -20.57
CA ILE A 171 8.54 -10.38 -19.87
C ILE A 171 8.61 -11.28 -18.63
N LYS A 172 7.56 -11.29 -17.80
CA LYS A 172 7.49 -12.13 -16.59
C LYS A 172 7.51 -13.62 -16.93
N ALA A 173 6.80 -14.04 -17.98
CA ALA A 173 6.79 -15.42 -18.43
C ALA A 173 8.18 -15.88 -18.90
N ARG A 174 8.87 -15.04 -19.68
CA ARG A 174 10.22 -15.32 -20.18
C ARG A 174 11.23 -15.47 -19.04
N ILE A 175 11.25 -14.52 -18.09
CA ILE A 175 12.14 -14.61 -16.91
C ILE A 175 11.86 -15.89 -16.11
N ARG A 176 10.58 -16.26 -15.90
CA ARG A 176 10.22 -17.49 -15.19
C ARG A 176 10.64 -18.77 -15.91
N SER A 177 10.50 -18.80 -17.24
CA SER A 177 10.90 -19.95 -18.05
C SER A 177 12.43 -20.16 -17.99
N VAL A 178 13.21 -19.10 -18.09
CA VAL A 178 14.67 -19.15 -17.95
C VAL A 178 15.08 -19.63 -16.56
N ILE A 179 14.45 -19.11 -15.50
CA ILE A 179 14.72 -19.57 -14.13
C ILE A 179 14.37 -21.07 -14.01
N SER A 180 13.18 -21.48 -14.46
CA SER A 180 12.72 -22.87 -14.32
C SER A 180 13.60 -23.88 -15.05
N SER A 181 14.11 -23.52 -16.23
CA SER A 181 15.00 -24.38 -17.01
C SER A 181 16.41 -24.43 -16.41
N ALA A 182 16.90 -23.33 -15.83
CA ALA A 182 18.24 -23.26 -15.27
C ALA A 182 18.36 -23.93 -13.89
N ILE A 183 17.27 -24.10 -13.14
CA ILE A 183 17.29 -24.70 -11.80
C ILE A 183 16.87 -26.18 -11.77
N SER A 184 16.51 -26.76 -12.92
CA SER A 184 16.07 -28.16 -12.97
C SER A 184 17.22 -29.10 -12.62
N GLY A 185 17.00 -29.96 -11.62
CA GLY A 185 17.99 -30.94 -11.17
C GLY A 185 19.10 -30.39 -10.25
N LEU A 186 19.11 -29.10 -9.91
CA LEU A 186 20.08 -28.54 -8.96
C LEU A 186 19.63 -28.67 -7.50
N PRO A 187 20.58 -28.81 -6.55
CA PRO A 187 20.29 -28.73 -5.13
C PRO A 187 19.77 -27.32 -4.77
N LYS A 188 18.85 -27.26 -3.80
CA LYS A 188 18.14 -26.05 -3.37
C LYS A 188 19.01 -24.79 -3.16
N PRO A 189 20.21 -24.84 -2.54
CA PRO A 189 21.04 -23.65 -2.35
C PRO A 189 21.57 -23.09 -3.68
N GLU A 190 22.11 -23.94 -4.55
CA GLU A 190 22.63 -23.53 -5.86
C GLU A 190 21.52 -23.03 -6.79
N ALA A 191 20.36 -23.72 -6.77
CA ALA A 191 19.15 -23.29 -7.47
C ALA A 191 18.68 -21.89 -7.02
N ALA A 192 18.80 -21.56 -5.74
CA ALA A 192 18.39 -20.25 -5.22
C ALA A 192 19.31 -19.11 -5.70
N HIS A 193 20.63 -19.32 -5.69
CA HIS A 193 21.60 -18.34 -6.19
C HIS A 193 21.42 -18.10 -7.69
N LEU A 194 21.26 -19.15 -8.49
CA LEU A 194 21.00 -19.05 -9.93
C LEU A 194 19.65 -18.39 -10.24
N ALA A 195 18.58 -18.74 -9.51
CA ALA A 195 17.29 -18.09 -9.67
C ALA A 195 17.35 -16.58 -9.37
N PHE A 196 18.14 -16.18 -8.37
CA PHE A 196 18.32 -14.77 -8.02
C PHE A 196 19.07 -14.02 -9.12
N SER A 197 20.20 -14.55 -9.61
CA SER A 197 20.96 -13.89 -10.68
C SER A 197 20.14 -13.75 -11.97
N LEU A 198 19.46 -14.82 -12.39
CA LEU A 198 18.61 -14.83 -13.59
C LEU A 198 17.38 -13.92 -13.47
N SER A 199 16.85 -13.73 -12.27
CA SER A 199 15.76 -12.77 -12.05
C SER A 199 16.15 -11.33 -12.39
N ALA A 200 17.44 -11.00 -12.36
CA ALA A 200 17.97 -9.68 -12.68
C ALA A 200 18.45 -9.54 -14.13
N THR A 201 18.85 -10.64 -14.79
CA THR A 201 19.56 -10.59 -16.08
C THR A 201 18.86 -11.30 -17.24
N ALA A 202 17.82 -12.10 -17.01
CA ALA A 202 17.19 -12.90 -18.07
C ALA A 202 16.51 -12.07 -19.19
N VAL A 203 16.18 -10.80 -18.94
CA VAL A 203 15.69 -9.86 -19.95
C VAL A 203 16.39 -8.51 -19.76
N PRO A 204 17.18 -8.02 -20.74
CA PRO A 204 17.81 -6.71 -20.64
C PRO A 204 16.78 -5.60 -20.37
N GLY A 205 17.05 -4.75 -19.38
CA GLY A 205 16.15 -3.66 -19.00
C GLY A 205 14.95 -4.06 -18.14
N ALA A 206 14.80 -5.33 -17.74
CA ALA A 206 13.74 -5.78 -16.85
C ALA A 206 14.23 -6.79 -15.80
N ARG A 207 13.75 -6.64 -14.56
CA ARG A 207 14.04 -7.57 -13.46
C ARG A 207 12.77 -8.03 -12.77
N LEU A 208 12.74 -9.29 -12.36
CA LEU A 208 11.65 -9.87 -11.59
C LEU A 208 11.91 -9.65 -10.09
N ILE A 209 11.15 -8.75 -9.47
CA ILE A 209 11.21 -8.50 -8.03
C ILE A 209 10.08 -9.29 -7.36
N LYS A 210 10.42 -10.19 -6.43
CA LYS A 210 9.45 -10.84 -5.54
C LYS A 210 9.35 -10.02 -4.26
N ARG A 211 8.15 -9.50 -3.97
CA ARG A 211 7.84 -8.86 -2.69
C ARG A 211 6.87 -9.76 -1.91
N ARG A 212 7.09 -9.89 -0.61
CA ARG A 212 6.12 -10.53 0.28
C ARG A 212 5.13 -9.46 0.73
N HIS A 213 3.86 -9.81 0.70
CA HIS A 213 2.79 -9.01 1.28
C HIS A 213 2.37 -9.70 2.57
N TRP A 214 2.38 -8.96 3.66
CA TRP A 214 2.02 -9.45 4.98
C TRP A 214 0.64 -8.91 5.33
N SER A 215 -0.24 -9.81 5.78
CA SER A 215 -1.53 -9.48 6.38
C SER A 215 -1.44 -9.67 7.89
N ILE A 216 -2.11 -8.80 8.64
CA ILE A 216 -2.37 -9.00 10.06
C ILE A 216 -3.77 -9.64 10.11
N THR A 217 -3.92 -10.71 10.88
CA THR A 217 -5.13 -11.54 10.99
C THR A 217 -5.50 -11.73 12.44
#